data_AF-A0A534XZS5-F1
#
_entry.id   AF-A0A534XZS5-F1
#
_cell.length_a   1.000
_cell.length_b   1.000
_cell.length_c   1.000
_cell.angle_alpha   90.00
_cell.angle_beta   90.00
_cell.angle_gamma   90.00
#
_symmetry.space_group_name_H-M   'P 1'
#
loop_
_entity.id
_entity.type
_entity.pdbx_description
1 polymer ?
#
loop_
_entity_poly.entity_id
_entity_poly.type
_entity_poly.pdbx_seq_one_letter_code
_entity_poly.pdbx_strand_id
1 'polypeptide(L)'
;LDMQDEQVLIFGNPRAGTPLMVARPLVGLDLPLRVLVWSASDGHVWASYEDSAFIARRYGLPDGLEKNISAVAAVVEAALRAQL
;
A
#
# COMPACT_ATOMS: atom_id res chain seq x y z
N LEU A 1 7.85 -27.65 1.56
CA LEU A 1 7.80 -26.21 1.91
C LEU A 1 6.33 -25.87 1.86
N ASP A 2 5.77 -25.50 3.00
CA ASP A 2 4.37 -25.14 3.14
C ASP A 2 4.29 -23.65 3.45
N MET A 3 3.30 -22.97 2.84
CA MET A 3 3.10 -21.53 2.94
C MET A 3 1.72 -21.27 3.54
N GLN A 4 1.59 -20.25 4.37
CA GLN A 4 0.28 -19.78 4.83
C GLN A 4 -0.60 -19.35 3.66
N ASP A 5 -1.92 -19.38 3.85
CA ASP A 5 -2.84 -18.78 2.89
C ASP A 5 -2.64 -17.27 2.84
N GLU A 6 -2.41 -16.73 1.64
CA GLU A 6 -2.13 -15.31 1.43
C GLU A 6 -2.57 -14.83 0.05
N GLN A 7 -2.91 -13.54 -0.04
CA GLN A 7 -3.31 -12.87 -1.26
C GLN A 7 -2.73 -11.45 -1.30
N VAL A 8 -2.16 -11.06 -2.44
CA VAL A 8 -1.77 -9.67 -2.71
C VAL A 8 -2.83 -8.99 -3.55
N LEU A 9 -3.40 -7.91 -3.02
CA LEU A 9 -4.28 -7.02 -3.75
C LEU A 9 -3.46 -5.86 -4.28
N ILE A 10 -3.58 -5.59 -5.58
CA ILE A 10 -2.89 -4.50 -6.26
C ILE A 10 -3.94 -3.50 -6.75
N PHE A 11 -3.79 -2.23 -6.38
CA PHE A 11 -4.74 -1.18 -6.74
C PHE A 11 -4.02 0.16 -6.90
N GLY A 12 -4.59 1.04 -7.71
CA GLY A 12 -3.99 2.33 -7.96
C GLY A 12 -4.95 3.35 -8.53
N ASN A 13 -4.61 4.62 -8.30
CA ASN A 13 -5.25 5.77 -8.92
C ASN A 13 -4.17 6.51 -9.73
N PRO A 14 -4.17 6.42 -11.07
CA PRO A 14 -3.17 7.09 -11.90
C PRO A 14 -3.09 8.61 -11.64
N ARG A 15 -4.22 9.26 -11.31
CA ARG A 15 -4.21 10.70 -10.97
C ARG A 15 -3.42 11.00 -9.70
N ALA A 16 -3.39 10.07 -8.75
CA ALA A 16 -2.61 10.19 -7.53
C ALA A 16 -1.13 9.78 -7.73
N GLY A 17 -0.89 8.65 -8.41
CA GLY A 17 0.43 8.03 -8.53
C GLY A 17 1.35 8.61 -9.61
N THR A 18 0.80 9.05 -10.76
CA THR A 18 1.62 9.57 -11.86
C THR A 18 2.47 10.78 -11.47
N PRO A 19 1.97 11.77 -10.68
CA PRO A 19 2.82 12.86 -10.18
C PRO A 19 4.05 12.40 -9.41
N LEU A 20 3.94 11.29 -8.65
CA LEU A 20 5.09 10.72 -7.92
C LEU A 20 6.11 10.14 -8.89
N MET A 21 5.65 9.39 -9.91
CA MET A 21 6.53 8.81 -10.92
C MET A 21 7.25 9.88 -11.76
N VAL A 22 6.56 10.99 -12.06
CA VAL A 22 7.18 12.15 -12.73
C VAL A 22 8.26 12.79 -11.86
N ALA A 23 8.00 12.95 -10.56
CA ALA A 23 8.97 13.52 -9.62
C ALA A 23 10.18 12.59 -9.38
N ARG A 24 9.92 11.28 -9.23
CA ARG A 24 10.90 10.23 -8.93
C ARG A 24 10.51 8.92 -9.62
N PRO A 25 11.05 8.58 -10.81
CA PRO A 25 10.64 7.39 -11.55
C PRO A 25 10.76 6.07 -10.78
N LEU A 26 11.74 5.95 -9.87
CA LEU A 26 11.95 4.74 -9.08
C LEU A 26 10.82 4.42 -8.10
N VAL A 27 9.95 5.38 -7.76
CA VAL A 27 8.76 5.11 -6.95
C VAL A 27 7.80 4.13 -7.64
N GLY A 28 7.94 3.94 -8.96
CA GLY A 28 7.24 2.91 -9.73
C GLY A 28 7.52 1.48 -9.28
N LEU A 29 8.52 1.23 -8.43
CA LEU A 29 8.72 -0.08 -7.80
C LEU A 29 7.70 -0.35 -6.67
N ASP A 30 7.17 0.71 -6.04
CA ASP A 30 6.15 0.63 -4.99
C ASP A 30 4.78 1.13 -5.46
N LEU A 31 4.63 1.41 -6.76
CA LEU A 31 3.36 1.73 -7.40
C LEU A 31 3.06 0.73 -8.53
N PRO A 32 1.79 0.33 -8.74
CA PRO A 32 0.62 0.62 -7.92
C PRO A 32 0.74 0.09 -6.48
N LEU A 33 -0.09 0.61 -5.58
CA LEU A 33 -0.07 0.23 -4.17
C LEU A 33 -0.49 -1.23 -4.02
N ARG A 34 0.00 -1.85 -2.95
CA ARG A 34 -0.27 -3.25 -2.63
C ARG A 34 -0.75 -3.40 -1.18
N VAL A 35 -1.66 -4.35 -0.98
CA VAL A 35 -2.03 -4.86 0.34
C VAL A 35 -1.80 -6.37 0.32
N LEU A 36 -0.98 -6.88 1.24
CA LEU A 36 -0.86 -8.30 1.50
C LEU A 36 -1.89 -8.67 2.57
N VAL A 37 -2.73 -9.66 2.28
CA VAL A 37 -3.64 -10.28 3.24
C VAL A 37 -3.17 -11.70 3.49
N TRP A 38 -3.02 -12.12 4.74
CA TRP A 38 -2.57 -13.48 5.04
C TRP A 38 -3.13 -14.01 6.36
N SER A 39 -3.23 -15.34 6.43
CA SER A 39 -3.59 -16.04 7.66
C SER A 39 -2.35 -16.23 8.54
N ALA A 40 -2.38 -15.73 9.77
CA ALA A 40 -1.33 -15.94 10.75
C ALA A 40 -1.54 -17.23 11.55
N SER A 41 -0.47 -17.68 12.21
CA SER A 41 -0.47 -18.90 13.02
C SER A 41 -1.32 -18.81 14.30
N ASP A 42 -1.68 -17.60 14.73
CA ASP A 42 -2.57 -17.33 15.85
C ASP A 42 -4.06 -17.41 15.49
N GLY A 43 -4.38 -17.72 14.23
CA GLY A 43 -5.75 -17.81 13.72
C GLY A 43 -6.35 -16.47 13.29
N HIS A 44 -5.59 -15.37 13.35
CA HIS A 44 -6.01 -14.07 12.84
C HIS A 44 -5.64 -13.91 11.36
N VAL A 45 -6.45 -13.13 10.64
CA VAL A 45 -6.13 -12.66 9.29
C VAL A 45 -5.60 -11.23 9.38
N TRP A 46 -4.44 -11.00 8.79
CA TRP A 46 -3.77 -9.70 8.79
C TRP A 46 -3.84 -9.05 7.42
N ALA A 47 -3.86 -7.72 7.38
CA ALA A 47 -3.68 -6.94 6.17
C ALA A 47 -2.57 -5.91 6.39
N SER A 48 -1.55 -5.94 5.52
CA SER A 48 -0.41 -5.01 5.56
C SER A 48 -0.23 -4.32 4.23
N TYR A 49 0.19 -3.07 4.31
CA TYR A 49 0.51 -2.21 3.19
C TYR A 49 1.70 -1.34 3.55
N GLU A 50 2.35 -0.79 2.53
CA GLU A 50 3.45 0.13 2.75
C GLU A 50 2.93 1.52 3.11
N ASP A 51 3.47 2.11 4.17
CA ASP A 51 3.09 3.45 4.62
C ASP A 51 3.55 4.51 3.59
N SER A 52 2.67 5.46 3.28
CA SER A 52 2.96 6.50 2.30
C SER A 52 4.18 7.36 2.67
N ALA A 53 4.39 7.64 3.97
CA ALA A 53 5.57 8.38 4.41
C ALA A 53 6.84 7.54 4.34
N PHE A 54 6.75 6.21 4.52
CA PHE A 54 7.87 5.31 4.22
C PHE A 54 8.26 5.35 2.74
N ILE A 55 7.29 5.23 1.82
CA ILE A 55 7.54 5.35 0.37
C ILE A 55 8.21 6.69 0.07
N ALA A 56 7.71 7.78 0.66
CA ALA A 56 8.26 9.12 0.48
C ALA A 56 9.75 9.22 0.86
N ARG A 57 10.09 8.72 2.06
CA ARG A 57 11.46 8.70 2.56
C ARG A 57 12.36 7.80 1.70
N ARG A 58 11.87 6.63 1.29
CA ARG A 58 12.62 5.65 0.48
C ARG A 58 13.07 6.22 -0.86
N TYR A 59 12.22 7.00 -1.53
CA TYR A 59 12.52 7.54 -2.86
C TYR A 59 12.92 9.03 -2.86
N GLY A 60 12.98 9.68 -1.69
CA GLY A 60 13.27 11.11 -1.59
C GLY A 60 12.26 11.95 -2.38
N LEU A 61 10.97 11.68 -2.16
CA LEU A 61 9.88 12.47 -2.76
C LEU A 61 9.91 13.91 -2.21
N PRO A 62 9.51 14.91 -3.02
CA PRO A 62 9.24 16.25 -2.51
C PRO A 62 8.23 16.24 -1.36
N ASP A 63 8.44 17.10 -0.37
CA ASP A 63 7.61 17.17 0.84
C ASP A 63 6.11 17.30 0.50
N GLY A 64 5.29 16.45 1.11
CA GLY A 64 3.85 16.46 0.97
C GLY A 64 3.32 15.76 -0.28
N LEU A 65 4.18 15.32 -1.20
CA LEU A 65 3.74 14.60 -2.40
C LEU A 65 3.17 13.21 -2.08
N GLU A 66 3.59 12.62 -0.96
CA GLU A 66 3.09 11.35 -0.45
C GLU A 66 1.61 11.40 -0.06
N LYS A 67 1.08 12.59 0.24
CA LYS A 67 -0.34 12.77 0.59
C LYS A 67 -1.26 12.29 -0.53
N ASN A 68 -0.82 12.33 -1.79
CA ASN A 68 -1.57 11.81 -2.92
C ASN A 68 -1.95 10.32 -2.75
N ILE A 69 -1.10 9.54 -2.07
CA ILE A 69 -1.29 8.10 -1.85
C ILE A 69 -1.62 7.73 -0.39
N SER A 70 -1.71 8.72 0.51
CA SER A 70 -1.96 8.51 1.95
C SER A 70 -3.33 7.91 2.29
N ALA A 71 -4.29 7.98 1.37
CA ALA A 71 -5.63 7.41 1.56
C ALA A 71 -5.64 5.87 1.70
N VAL A 72 -4.53 5.19 1.39
CA VAL A 72 -4.41 3.74 1.48
C VAL A 72 -4.81 3.18 2.84
N ALA A 73 -4.38 3.83 3.93
CA ALA A 73 -4.70 3.41 5.29
C ALA A 73 -6.21 3.40 5.53
N ALA A 74 -6.88 4.51 5.21
CA ALA A 74 -8.32 4.65 5.37
C ALA A 74 -9.11 3.65 4.50
N VAL A 75 -8.64 3.36 3.28
CA VAL A 75 -9.28 2.38 2.39
C VAL A 75 -9.18 0.96 2.96
N VAL A 76 -8.00 0.58 3.46
CA VAL A 76 -7.79 -0.74 4.08
C VAL A 76 -8.63 -0.87 5.35
N GLU A 77 -8.62 0.13 6.23
CA GLU A 77 -9.43 0.14 7.45
C GLU A 77 -10.93 0.04 7.14
N ALA A 78 -11.42 0.77 6.14
CA ALA A 78 -12.82 0.72 5.75
C ALA A 78 -13.21 -0.67 5.20
N ALA A 79 -12.34 -1.30 4.41
CA ALA A 79 -12.57 -2.64 3.88
C ALA A 79 -12.68 -3.69 4.99
N LEU A 80 -11.80 -3.63 5.99
CA LEU A 80 -11.80 -4.58 7.12
C LEU A 80 -13.03 -4.41 8.03
N ARG A 81 -13.55 -3.18 8.19
CA ARG A 81 -14.76 -2.92 8.99
C ARG A 81 -16.04 -3.43 8.33
N ALA A 82 -16.09 -3.48 7.00
CA ALA A 82 -17.28 -3.92 6.26
C ALA A 82 -17.55 -5.44 6.36
N GLN A 83 -16.65 -6.19 7.00
CA GLN A 83 -16.73 -7.64 7.19
C GLN A 83 -17.14 -8.04 8.62
N LEU A 84 -17.45 -7.06 9.48
CA LEU A 84 -18.03 -7.22 10.82
C LEU A 84 -19.49 -6.78 10.81
#